data_AF-A0A3M2T4Q1-F1
#
_entry.id   AF-A0A3M2T4Q1-F1
#
_cell.length_a   1.000
_cell.length_b   1.000
_cell.length_c   1.000
_cell.angle_alpha   90.00
_cell.angle_beta   90.00
_cell.angle_gamma   90.00
#
_symmetry.space_group_name_H-M   'P 1'
#
loop_
_entity.id
_entity.type
_entity.pdbx_description
1 polymer ?
#
loop_
_entity_poly.entity_id
_entity_poly.type
_entity_poly.pdbx_seq_one_letter_code
_entity_poly.pdbx_strand_id
1 'polypeptide(L)'
;MVGMWIQGSRSSQDSAKSLHFRLGTAIRSQRNQWDHSSLDPVRATHTSCPITTYQSVLLHVILSILMTRDFRAVDLGLRHCVPADEYDLLMALVQSCQRLGIFSYPDMLAQYHPDAPLKMIWVGVEEMKRFALALYKVAHMCTVMNTRETSREKLLTLADLSFPVPDSDEMWDHPGDDPEALPRVAAQNNRTENGDPKEWISTSYTILHDRRVNFNWI
;
A
#
# COMPACT_ATOMS: atom_id res chain seq x y z
N MET A 1 1.10 -4.07 -19.35
CA MET A 1 0.07 -3.01 -19.45
C MET A 1 0.70 -1.61 -19.48
N VAL A 2 1.47 -1.21 -18.45
CA VAL A 2 2.17 0.09 -18.39
C VAL A 2 3.05 0.36 -19.62
N GLY A 3 3.90 -0.59 -20.00
CA GLY A 3 4.79 -0.42 -21.17
C GLY A 3 4.02 -0.18 -22.47
N MET A 4 2.87 -0.82 -22.66
CA MET A 4 2.01 -0.60 -23.84
C MET A 4 1.34 0.78 -23.82
N TRP A 5 0.96 1.27 -22.63
CA TRP A 5 0.43 2.61 -22.45
C TRP A 5 1.49 3.68 -22.78
N ILE A 6 2.72 3.49 -22.28
CA ILE A 6 3.84 4.41 -22.46
C ILE A 6 4.33 4.43 -23.92
N GLN A 7 4.24 3.31 -24.64
CA GLN A 7 4.66 3.21 -26.05
C GLN A 7 3.93 4.21 -26.97
N GLY A 8 2.76 4.70 -26.57
CA GLY A 8 2.10 5.86 -27.20
C GLY A 8 1.40 5.58 -28.54
N SER A 9 1.57 4.40 -29.13
CA SER A 9 0.78 4.03 -30.32
C SER A 9 -0.68 3.82 -29.93
N ARG A 10 -1.60 4.26 -30.79
CA ARG A 10 -3.04 4.19 -30.51
C ARG A 10 -3.52 2.76 -30.26
N SER A 11 -3.06 1.81 -31.08
CA SER A 11 -3.38 0.39 -30.91
C SER A 11 -2.85 -0.21 -29.60
N SER A 12 -1.63 0.17 -29.18
CA SER A 12 -1.07 -0.28 -27.90
C SER A 12 -1.82 0.34 -26.70
N GLN A 13 -2.22 1.60 -26.79
CA GLN A 13 -3.02 2.27 -25.76
C GLN A 13 -4.43 1.69 -25.64
N ASP A 14 -5.10 1.43 -26.75
CA ASP A 14 -6.43 0.79 -26.75
C ASP A 14 -6.36 -0.64 -26.18
N SER A 15 -5.30 -1.38 -26.52
CA SER A 15 -5.04 -2.70 -25.94
C SER A 15 -4.74 -2.61 -24.43
N ALA A 16 -3.99 -1.60 -23.98
CA ALA A 16 -3.72 -1.37 -22.56
C ALA A 16 -5.00 -1.05 -21.78
N LYS A 17 -5.89 -0.20 -22.32
CA LYS A 17 -7.21 0.11 -21.74
C LYS A 17 -8.10 -1.15 -21.66
N SER A 18 -8.13 -1.95 -22.72
CA SER A 18 -8.89 -3.21 -22.75
C SER A 18 -8.39 -4.18 -21.67
N LEU A 19 -7.07 -4.33 -21.53
CA LEU A 19 -6.47 -5.20 -20.51
C LEU A 19 -6.75 -4.67 -19.09
N HIS A 20 -6.70 -3.36 -18.90
CA HIS A 20 -7.06 -2.69 -17.64
C HIS A 20 -8.51 -2.96 -17.25
N PHE A 21 -9.45 -2.80 -18.19
CA PHE A 21 -10.87 -3.09 -17.96
C PHE A 21 -11.11 -4.56 -17.59
N ARG A 22 -10.46 -5.49 -18.30
CA ARG A 22 -10.56 -6.93 -18.02
C ARG A 22 -10.00 -7.27 -16.65
N LEU A 23 -8.86 -6.69 -16.27
CA LEU A 23 -8.28 -6.85 -14.95
C LEU A 23 -9.22 -6.33 -13.86
N GLY A 24 -9.76 -5.12 -14.03
CA GLY A 24 -10.72 -4.54 -13.10
C GLY A 24 -11.98 -5.40 -12.95
N THR A 25 -12.45 -6.03 -14.03
CA THR A 25 -13.57 -6.99 -13.97
C THR A 25 -13.20 -8.24 -13.17
N ALA A 26 -12.00 -8.79 -13.39
CA ALA A 26 -11.51 -9.97 -12.67
C ALA A 26 -11.29 -9.70 -11.17
N ILE A 27 -10.71 -8.55 -10.82
CA ILE A 27 -10.52 -8.15 -9.42
C ILE A 27 -11.87 -8.07 -8.70
N ARG A 28 -12.87 -7.44 -9.33
CA ARG A 28 -14.21 -7.30 -8.77
C ARG A 28 -14.96 -8.64 -8.69
N SER A 29 -14.81 -9.52 -9.68
CA SER A 29 -15.45 -10.85 -9.63
C SER A 29 -14.86 -11.74 -8.53
N GLN A 30 -13.59 -11.55 -8.20
CA GLN A 30 -12.90 -12.26 -7.12
C GLN A 30 -12.98 -11.54 -5.77
N ARG A 31 -13.78 -10.48 -5.64
CA ARG A 31 -13.85 -9.66 -4.42
C ARG A 31 -14.09 -10.47 -3.15
N ASN A 32 -14.97 -11.48 -3.19
CA ASN A 32 -15.25 -12.34 -2.05
C ASN A 32 -14.03 -13.18 -1.56
N GLN A 33 -12.97 -13.29 -2.37
CA GLN A 33 -11.77 -14.06 -2.02
C GLN A 33 -10.69 -13.21 -1.35
N TRP A 34 -10.68 -11.89 -1.58
CA TRP A 34 -9.63 -11.00 -1.09
C TRP A 34 -10.14 -9.85 -0.23
N ASP A 35 -11.41 -9.46 -0.34
CA ASP A 35 -12.01 -8.41 0.46
C ASP A 35 -12.27 -8.92 1.87
N HIS A 36 -11.37 -8.55 2.78
CA HIS A 36 -11.43 -8.89 4.19
C HIS A 36 -11.93 -7.70 5.03
N SER A 37 -12.50 -6.66 4.40
CA SER A 37 -13.06 -5.48 5.07
C SER A 37 -14.18 -5.81 6.06
N SER A 38 -14.83 -6.97 5.92
CA SER A 38 -15.93 -7.45 6.77
C SER A 38 -15.53 -8.65 7.65
N LEU A 39 -14.25 -9.04 7.67
CA LEU A 39 -13.78 -10.24 8.36
C LEU A 39 -13.70 -10.05 9.88
N ASP A 40 -14.33 -10.93 10.66
CA ASP A 40 -14.32 -10.81 12.13
C ASP A 40 -12.88 -10.74 12.69
N PRO A 41 -12.60 -9.90 13.71
CA PRO A 41 -11.25 -9.75 14.26
C PRO A 41 -10.60 -11.08 14.67
N VAL A 42 -11.40 -12.01 15.23
CA VAL A 42 -10.94 -13.35 15.63
C VAL A 42 -10.58 -14.24 14.44
N ARG A 43 -11.22 -14.04 13.28
CA ARG A 43 -10.86 -14.78 12.05
C ARG A 43 -9.66 -14.14 11.35
N ALA A 44 -9.47 -12.84 11.52
CA ALA A 44 -8.39 -12.10 10.89
C ALA A 44 -7.02 -12.56 11.40
N THR A 45 -6.92 -12.90 12.69
CA THR A 45 -5.69 -13.43 13.31
C THR A 45 -5.23 -14.77 12.75
N HIS A 46 -6.10 -15.51 12.05
CA HIS A 46 -5.78 -16.82 11.47
C HIS A 46 -5.68 -16.80 9.94
N THR A 47 -5.88 -15.64 9.32
CA THR A 47 -5.88 -15.51 7.86
C THR A 47 -4.55 -14.93 7.41
N SER A 48 -3.82 -15.65 6.56
CA SER A 48 -2.59 -15.13 5.94
C SER A 48 -2.91 -13.95 5.01
N CYS A 49 -2.14 -12.87 5.08
CA CYS A 49 -2.33 -11.73 4.19
C CYS A 49 -2.04 -12.10 2.72
N PRO A 50 -3.01 -11.90 1.79
CA PRO A 50 -2.79 -12.13 0.37
C PRO A 50 -2.06 -10.95 -0.29
N ILE A 51 -0.81 -10.70 0.13
CA ILE A 51 -0.05 -9.48 -0.24
C ILE A 51 0.04 -9.27 -1.76
N THR A 52 0.25 -10.34 -2.54
CA THR A 52 0.34 -10.28 -3.99
C THR A 52 -0.97 -9.82 -4.64
N THR A 53 -2.11 -10.27 -4.11
CA THR A 53 -3.43 -9.83 -4.59
C THR A 53 -3.64 -8.36 -4.29
N TYR A 54 -3.28 -7.92 -3.08
CA TYR A 54 -3.38 -6.53 -2.66
C TYR A 54 -2.49 -5.60 -3.46
N GLN A 55 -1.26 -6.00 -3.76
CA GLN A 55 -0.37 -5.28 -4.68
C GLN A 55 -0.98 -5.19 -6.08
N SER A 56 -1.59 -6.27 -6.57
CA SER A 56 -2.27 -6.27 -7.88
C SER A 56 -3.46 -5.31 -7.92
N VAL A 57 -4.24 -5.26 -6.84
CA VAL A 57 -5.36 -4.31 -6.68
C VAL A 57 -4.84 -2.86 -6.64
N LEU A 58 -3.80 -2.60 -5.86
CA LEU A 58 -3.18 -1.27 -5.79
C LEU A 58 -2.60 -0.82 -7.13
N LEU A 59 -1.90 -1.71 -7.83
CA LEU A 59 -1.38 -1.44 -9.18
C LEU A 59 -2.50 -1.16 -10.18
N HIS A 60 -3.63 -1.87 -10.09
CA HIS A 60 -4.81 -1.57 -10.89
C HIS A 60 -5.29 -0.13 -10.63
N VAL A 61 -5.47 0.26 -9.36
CA VAL A 61 -5.90 1.63 -8.99
C VAL A 61 -4.89 2.68 -9.49
N ILE A 62 -3.59 2.45 -9.32
CA ILE A 62 -2.54 3.36 -9.83
C ILE A 62 -2.68 3.52 -11.35
N LEU A 63 -2.92 2.43 -12.07
CA LEU A 63 -3.09 2.47 -13.51
C LEU A 63 -4.36 3.20 -13.93
N SER A 64 -5.46 3.04 -13.19
CA SER A 64 -6.69 3.82 -13.38
C SER A 64 -6.37 5.32 -13.30
N ILE A 65 -5.62 5.76 -12.29
CA ILE A 65 -5.20 7.16 -12.11
C ILE A 65 -4.35 7.63 -13.29
N LEU A 66 -3.35 6.85 -13.70
CA LEU A 66 -2.45 7.19 -14.81
C LEU A 66 -3.17 7.25 -16.17
N MET A 67 -4.18 6.40 -16.38
CA MET A 67 -4.96 6.36 -17.63
C MET A 67 -6.03 7.45 -17.70
N THR A 68 -6.52 7.94 -16.55
CA THR A 68 -7.51 9.03 -16.47
C THR A 68 -6.87 10.42 -16.68
N ARG A 69 -5.60 10.49 -17.12
CA ARG A 69 -4.88 11.75 -17.37
C ARG A 69 -5.50 12.57 -18.51
N ASP A 70 -6.56 13.30 -18.19
CA ASP A 70 -6.70 14.69 -18.59
C ASP A 70 -6.04 15.53 -17.48
N PHE A 71 -4.92 16.18 -17.79
CA PHE A 71 -4.09 16.99 -16.86
C PHE A 71 -4.81 18.21 -16.22
N ARG A 72 -6.14 18.29 -16.31
CA ARG A 72 -6.93 19.47 -15.95
C ARG A 72 -7.51 19.47 -14.53
N ALA A 73 -7.32 18.40 -13.74
CA ALA A 73 -7.94 18.27 -12.42
C ALA A 73 -6.96 17.88 -11.30
N VAL A 74 -5.70 18.29 -11.40
CA VAL A 74 -4.79 18.27 -10.23
C VAL A 74 -5.13 19.52 -9.41
N ASP A 75 -5.80 19.32 -8.27
CA ASP A 75 -6.02 20.37 -7.29
C ASP A 75 -4.66 20.84 -6.73
N LEU A 76 -4.58 22.05 -6.18
CA LEU A 76 -3.36 22.62 -5.57
C LEU A 76 -2.76 21.70 -4.48
N GLY A 77 -3.55 20.76 -3.94
CA GLY A 77 -3.11 19.70 -3.05
C GLY A 77 -2.53 18.43 -3.70
N LEU A 78 -2.23 18.43 -5.01
CA LEU A 78 -1.71 17.27 -5.77
C LEU A 78 -2.61 16.03 -5.71
N ARG A 79 -3.92 16.22 -5.56
CA ARG A 79 -4.90 15.13 -5.47
C ARG A 79 -5.50 14.80 -6.83
N HIS A 80 -5.82 13.52 -7.01
CA HIS A 80 -6.44 12.95 -8.21
C HIS A 80 -7.89 12.57 -7.92
N CYS A 81 -8.80 13.16 -8.69
CA CYS A 81 -10.18 12.71 -8.75
C CYS A 81 -10.24 11.35 -9.46
N VAL A 82 -10.68 10.33 -8.73
CA VAL A 82 -10.87 8.97 -9.26
C VAL A 82 -12.35 8.64 -9.43
N PRO A 83 -12.72 7.77 -10.39
CA PRO A 83 -14.06 7.23 -10.50
C PRO A 83 -14.51 6.54 -9.20
N ALA A 84 -15.80 6.62 -8.88
CA ALA A 84 -16.36 6.04 -7.66
C ALA A 84 -16.00 4.55 -7.51
N ASP A 85 -16.15 3.76 -8.58
CA ASP A 85 -15.85 2.32 -8.57
C ASP A 85 -14.38 1.98 -8.27
N GLU A 86 -13.46 2.89 -8.59
CA GLU A 86 -12.02 2.73 -8.32
C GLU A 86 -11.69 3.18 -6.89
N TYR A 87 -12.39 4.21 -6.39
CA TYR A 87 -12.29 4.62 -4.99
C TYR A 87 -12.87 3.57 -4.04
N ASP A 88 -14.00 2.96 -4.38
CA ASP A 88 -14.61 1.88 -3.60
C ASP A 88 -13.67 0.67 -3.49
N LEU A 89 -12.93 0.39 -4.57
CA LEU A 89 -11.91 -0.65 -4.59
C LEU A 89 -10.73 -0.30 -3.66
N LEU A 90 -10.26 0.94 -3.71
CA LEU A 90 -9.21 1.45 -2.83
C LEU A 90 -9.62 1.43 -1.35
N MET A 91 -10.86 1.83 -1.05
CA MET A 91 -11.43 1.81 0.30
C MET A 91 -11.51 0.38 0.84
N ALA A 92 -12.02 -0.57 0.03
CA ALA A 92 -12.08 -1.98 0.41
C ALA A 92 -10.69 -2.56 0.68
N LEU A 93 -9.70 -2.20 -0.14
CA LEU A 93 -8.31 -2.60 0.06
C LEU A 93 -7.75 -2.06 1.37
N VAL A 94 -7.90 -0.77 1.66
CA VAL A 94 -7.44 -0.14 2.92
C VAL A 94 -8.09 -0.81 4.14
N GLN A 95 -9.40 -1.01 4.12
CA GLN A 95 -10.12 -1.67 5.21
C GLN A 95 -9.68 -3.12 5.41
N SER A 96 -9.44 -3.85 4.32
CA SER A 96 -8.93 -5.22 4.38
C SER A 96 -7.51 -5.28 4.96
N CYS A 97 -6.64 -4.34 4.58
CA CYS A 97 -5.29 -4.22 5.12
C CYS A 97 -5.30 -3.89 6.62
N GLN A 98 -6.20 -3.01 7.05
CA GLN A 98 -6.40 -2.67 8.45
C GLN A 98 -6.87 -3.88 9.26
N ARG A 99 -7.84 -4.65 8.76
CA ARG A 99 -8.34 -5.87 9.42
C ARG A 99 -7.26 -6.93 9.59
N LEU A 100 -6.36 -7.05 8.62
CA LEU A 100 -5.27 -8.03 8.65
C LEU A 100 -3.98 -7.51 9.32
N GLY A 101 -4.01 -6.31 9.92
CA GLY A 101 -2.87 -5.78 10.67
C GLY A 101 -1.66 -5.37 9.80
N ILE A 102 -1.86 -5.07 8.51
CA ILE A 102 -0.76 -4.68 7.61
C ILE A 102 -0.15 -3.33 7.98
N PHE A 103 -0.82 -2.52 8.81
CA PHE A 103 -0.30 -1.22 9.23
C PHE A 103 0.40 -1.26 10.60
N SER A 104 0.68 -2.44 11.14
CA SER A 104 1.23 -2.64 12.49
C SER A 104 2.38 -3.63 12.44
N TYR A 105 3.58 -3.21 12.85
CA TYR A 105 4.76 -4.08 12.85
C TYR A 105 4.58 -5.36 13.70
N PRO A 106 4.02 -5.28 14.93
CA PRO A 106 3.70 -6.49 15.70
C PRO A 106 2.76 -7.45 14.97
N ASP A 107 1.73 -6.93 14.30
CA ASP A 107 0.76 -7.77 13.60
C ASP A 107 1.35 -8.38 12.32
N MET A 108 2.23 -7.65 11.60
CA MET A 108 2.99 -8.21 10.47
C MET A 108 3.83 -9.42 10.92
N LEU A 109 4.54 -9.30 12.06
CA LEU A 109 5.35 -10.40 12.60
C LEU A 109 4.50 -11.60 13.01
N ALA A 110 3.32 -11.35 13.59
CA ALA A 110 2.39 -12.39 14.03
C ALA A 110 1.85 -13.27 12.89
N GLN A 111 2.00 -12.86 11.62
CA GLN A 111 1.59 -13.66 10.47
C GLN A 111 2.52 -14.83 10.16
N TYR A 112 3.73 -14.86 10.73
CA TYR A 112 4.72 -15.89 10.47
C TYR A 112 4.73 -16.96 11.57
N HIS A 113 4.98 -18.21 11.18
CA HIS A 113 5.21 -19.27 12.15
C HIS A 113 6.52 -19.00 12.92
N PRO A 114 6.59 -19.32 14.23
CA PRO A 114 7.82 -19.15 15.02
C PRO A 114 9.06 -19.82 14.42
N ASP A 115 8.87 -20.91 13.69
CA ASP A 115 9.94 -21.67 13.02
C ASP A 115 10.25 -21.20 11.59
N ALA A 116 9.60 -20.13 11.11
CA ALA A 116 9.87 -19.61 9.78
C ALA A 116 11.31 -19.05 9.69
N PRO A 117 12.01 -19.25 8.56
CA PRO A 117 13.36 -18.72 8.40
C PRO A 117 13.41 -17.20 8.58
N LEU A 118 14.36 -16.68 9.36
CA LEU A 118 14.46 -15.24 9.65
C LEU A 118 14.50 -14.38 8.38
N LYS A 119 15.19 -14.84 7.34
CA LYS A 119 15.23 -14.18 6.03
C LYS A 119 13.85 -14.08 5.39
N MET A 120 13.03 -15.12 5.48
CA MET A 120 11.68 -15.13 4.94
C MET A 120 10.78 -14.15 5.69
N ILE A 121 10.86 -14.14 7.03
CA ILE A 121 10.13 -13.19 7.87
C ILE A 121 10.53 -11.75 7.50
N TRP A 122 11.84 -11.46 7.44
CA TRP A 122 12.32 -10.12 7.09
C TRP A 122 11.84 -9.67 5.70
N VAL A 123 12.05 -10.49 4.66
CA VAL A 123 11.59 -10.14 3.29
C VAL A 123 10.09 -9.87 3.27
N GLY A 124 9.29 -10.73 3.90
CA GLY A 124 7.85 -10.57 3.87
C GLY A 124 7.35 -9.37 4.69
N VAL A 125 7.98 -9.05 5.82
CA VAL A 125 7.69 -7.84 6.59
C VAL A 125 8.07 -6.59 5.80
N GLU A 126 9.26 -6.57 5.21
CA GLU A 126 9.75 -5.46 4.39
C GLU A 126 8.87 -5.22 3.16
N GLU A 127 8.35 -6.29 2.55
CA GLU A 127 7.35 -6.21 1.48
C GLU A 127 6.05 -5.56 1.96
N MET A 128 5.55 -5.98 3.13
CA MET A 128 4.34 -5.40 3.73
C MET A 128 4.52 -3.91 4.06
N LYS A 129 5.67 -3.51 4.63
CA LYS A 129 5.96 -2.10 4.92
C LYS A 129 5.98 -1.26 3.63
N ARG A 130 6.68 -1.72 2.58
CA ARG A 130 6.74 -1.04 1.27
C ARG A 130 5.35 -0.90 0.64
N PHE A 131 4.58 -1.99 0.65
CA PHE A 131 3.21 -2.00 0.16
C PHE A 131 2.32 -1.03 0.96
N ALA A 132 2.36 -1.08 2.28
CA ALA A 132 1.57 -0.21 3.16
C ALA A 132 1.87 1.28 2.90
N LEU A 133 3.15 1.62 2.73
CA LEU A 133 3.57 2.98 2.42
C LEU A 133 3.09 3.42 1.03
N ALA A 134 3.14 2.54 0.03
CA ALA A 134 2.59 2.82 -1.30
C ALA A 134 1.07 3.01 -1.26
N LEU A 135 0.35 2.18 -0.49
CA LEU A 135 -1.09 2.27 -0.30
C LEU A 135 -1.46 3.60 0.38
N TYR A 136 -0.74 4.01 1.42
CA TYR A 136 -0.90 5.33 2.05
C TYR A 136 -0.78 6.46 1.04
N LYS A 137 0.28 6.47 0.23
CA LYS A 137 0.50 7.52 -0.78
C LYS A 137 -0.66 7.60 -1.77
N VAL A 138 -1.12 6.46 -2.29
CA VAL A 138 -2.25 6.41 -3.23
C VAL A 138 -3.56 6.83 -2.56
N ALA A 139 -3.86 6.32 -1.36
CA ALA A 139 -5.04 6.69 -0.58
C ALA A 139 -5.08 8.18 -0.24
N HIS A 140 -3.92 8.79 0.06
CA HIS A 140 -3.80 10.21 0.35
C HIS A 140 -3.99 11.09 -0.89
N MET A 141 -3.51 10.61 -2.05
CA MET A 141 -3.64 11.32 -3.33
C MET A 141 -5.04 11.19 -3.95
N CYS A 142 -5.84 10.18 -3.62
CA CYS A 142 -7.13 9.96 -4.25
C CYS A 142 -8.29 10.70 -3.57
N THR A 143 -9.19 11.27 -4.38
CA THR A 143 -10.49 11.80 -3.94
C THR A 143 -11.61 11.30 -4.83
N VAL A 144 -12.81 11.16 -4.28
CA VAL A 144 -14.00 10.78 -5.06
C VAL A 144 -14.50 11.96 -5.89
N MET A 145 -14.69 11.75 -7.20
CA MET A 145 -15.40 12.70 -8.05
C MET A 145 -16.79 13.01 -7.45
N ASN A 146 -17.08 14.29 -7.19
CA ASN A 146 -18.36 14.86 -6.69
C ASN A 146 -18.57 15.03 -5.17
N THR A 147 -17.56 14.84 -4.32
CA THR A 147 -17.70 15.18 -2.88
C THR A 147 -17.43 16.68 -2.62
N ARG A 148 -18.53 17.43 -2.43
CA ARG A 148 -18.52 18.83 -1.92
C ARG A 148 -18.07 18.86 -0.45
N GLU A 149 -16.74 18.89 -0.26
CA GLU A 149 -15.94 19.53 0.81
C GLU A 149 -16.29 19.43 2.31
N THR A 150 -17.40 18.86 2.78
CA THR A 150 -17.84 19.15 4.16
C THR A 150 -17.37 18.20 5.27
N SER A 151 -16.74 17.07 4.97
CA SER A 151 -15.99 16.27 5.96
C SER A 151 -15.24 15.15 5.23
N ARG A 152 -14.09 15.48 4.64
CA ARG A 152 -13.23 14.50 3.96
C ARG A 152 -12.38 13.75 4.99
N GLU A 153 -12.95 12.70 5.58
CA GLU A 153 -12.16 11.74 6.34
C GLU A 153 -11.14 11.09 5.39
N LYS A 154 -9.85 11.18 5.75
CA LYS A 154 -8.77 10.55 4.99
C LYS A 154 -8.91 9.03 5.15
N LEU A 155 -8.86 8.27 4.05
CA LEU A 155 -8.93 6.80 4.10
C LEU A 155 -7.82 6.19 4.94
N LEU A 156 -6.62 6.78 4.87
CA LEU A 156 -5.45 6.35 5.62
C LEU A 156 -4.60 7.58 5.95
N THR A 157 -4.07 7.62 7.16
CA THR A 157 -3.21 8.69 7.67
C THR A 157 -1.85 8.14 8.09
N LEU A 158 -0.85 9.00 8.26
CA LEU A 158 0.45 8.57 8.79
C LEU A 158 0.32 8.00 10.21
N ALA A 159 -0.66 8.48 11.00
CA ALA A 159 -0.92 7.98 12.35
C ALA A 159 -1.35 6.50 12.37
N ASP A 160 -1.88 5.99 11.25
CA ASP A 160 -2.28 4.59 11.12
C ASP A 160 -1.08 3.66 10.86
N LEU A 161 0.07 4.19 10.43
CA LEU A 161 1.27 3.41 10.07
C LEU A 161 2.19 3.19 11.28
N SER A 162 1.90 2.16 12.06
CA SER A 162 2.65 1.77 13.27
C SER A 162 3.78 0.78 12.97
N PHE A 163 4.71 1.23 12.12
CA PHE A 163 5.94 0.52 11.76
C PHE A 163 7.02 1.53 11.36
N PRO A 164 8.31 1.18 11.47
CA PRO A 164 9.40 2.04 11.02
C PRO A 164 9.49 2.08 9.50
N VAL A 165 10.20 3.07 8.94
CA VAL A 165 10.45 3.16 7.50
C VAL A 165 11.07 1.86 6.97
N PRO A 166 10.69 1.37 5.77
CA PRO A 166 11.33 0.20 5.16
C PRO A 166 12.86 0.35 5.07
N ASP A 167 13.58 -0.76 5.23
CA ASP A 167 15.04 -0.84 5.12
C ASP A 167 15.52 -0.46 3.69
N SER A 168 16.81 -0.17 3.52
CA SER A 168 17.36 0.24 2.22
C SER A 168 17.25 -0.83 1.13
N ASP A 169 17.11 -0.39 -0.12
CA ASP A 169 16.99 -1.27 -1.28
C ASP A 169 18.28 -2.06 -1.56
N GLU A 170 19.43 -1.62 -1.04
CA GLU A 170 20.72 -2.33 -1.16
C GLU A 170 20.68 -3.76 -0.64
N MET A 171 19.93 -4.00 0.45
CA MET A 171 19.79 -5.31 1.06
C MET A 171 18.67 -6.14 0.41
N TRP A 172 17.67 -5.45 -0.13
CA TRP A 172 16.56 -6.05 -0.88
C TRP A 172 17.03 -6.61 -2.24
N ASP A 173 17.89 -5.87 -2.94
CA ASP A 173 18.41 -6.22 -4.26
C ASP A 173 19.63 -7.16 -4.21
N HIS A 174 20.10 -7.52 -3.00
CA HIS A 174 21.29 -8.35 -2.86
C HIS A 174 21.02 -9.78 -3.36
N PRO A 175 21.90 -10.35 -4.22
CA PRO A 175 21.75 -11.74 -4.66
C PRO A 175 21.72 -12.70 -3.45
N GLY A 176 20.75 -13.63 -3.49
CA GLY A 176 20.33 -14.43 -2.36
C GLY A 176 21.34 -15.45 -1.82
N ASP A 177 22.49 -15.60 -2.47
CA ASP A 177 23.53 -16.59 -2.18
C ASP A 177 24.63 -16.07 -1.25
N ASP A 178 24.53 -14.83 -0.74
CA ASP A 178 25.51 -14.31 0.21
C ASP A 178 25.33 -14.93 1.61
N PRO A 179 26.31 -15.72 2.10
CA PRO A 179 26.28 -16.29 3.44
C PRO A 179 26.31 -15.21 4.55
N GLU A 180 26.71 -13.98 4.25
CA GLU A 180 26.68 -12.86 5.22
C GLU A 180 25.32 -12.14 5.28
N ALA A 181 24.39 -12.39 4.36
CA ALA A 181 23.10 -11.71 4.34
C ALA A 181 22.27 -12.01 5.60
N LEU A 182 22.32 -13.25 6.12
CA LEU A 182 21.59 -13.65 7.33
C LEU A 182 22.12 -12.95 8.61
N PRO A 183 23.44 -12.94 8.89
CA PRO A 183 24.02 -12.14 9.96
C PRO A 183 23.73 -10.64 9.83
N ARG A 184 23.73 -10.08 8.62
CA ARG A 184 23.42 -8.67 8.38
C ARG A 184 21.95 -8.34 8.64
N VAL A 185 21.02 -9.19 8.18
CA VAL A 185 19.58 -9.07 8.50
C VAL A 185 19.35 -9.18 10.01
N ALA A 186 20.02 -10.10 10.70
CA ALA A 186 19.94 -10.22 12.15
C ALA A 186 20.53 -8.99 12.87
N ALA A 187 21.67 -8.49 12.40
CA ALA A 187 22.30 -7.28 12.94
C ALA A 187 21.48 -6.02 12.66
N GLN A 188 20.79 -5.93 11.51
CA GLN A 188 19.92 -4.83 11.16
C GLN A 188 18.62 -4.88 11.95
N ASN A 189 17.98 -6.05 12.10
CA ASN A 189 16.83 -6.22 13.00
C ASN A 189 17.17 -5.89 14.47
N ASN A 190 18.45 -6.01 14.87
CA ASN A 190 18.94 -5.60 16.18
C ASN A 190 19.36 -4.11 16.23
N ARG A 191 19.67 -3.47 15.10
CA ARG A 191 20.11 -2.06 15.00
C ARG A 191 18.95 -1.11 14.74
N THR A 192 18.09 -1.45 13.80
CA THR A 192 16.78 -0.85 13.64
C THR A 192 15.96 -1.41 14.79
N GLU A 193 15.74 -0.61 15.82
CA GLU A 193 14.80 -0.93 16.90
C GLU A 193 13.39 -0.98 16.30
N ASN A 194 13.11 -1.96 15.44
CA ASN A 194 11.86 -2.03 14.68
C ASN A 194 10.65 -2.12 15.62
N GLY A 195 10.90 -2.59 16.85
CA GLY A 195 9.95 -2.60 17.96
C GLY A 195 9.94 -1.35 18.84
N ASP A 196 10.84 -0.36 18.69
CA ASP A 196 10.74 0.93 19.40
C ASP A 196 9.67 1.80 18.72
N PRO A 197 8.56 2.10 19.41
CA PRO A 197 7.52 2.97 18.85
C PRO A 197 8.00 4.38 18.49
N LYS A 198 9.13 4.85 19.02
CA LYS A 198 9.67 6.18 18.70
C LYS A 198 10.12 6.30 17.24
N GLU A 199 10.59 5.21 16.64
CA GLU A 199 11.06 5.15 15.25
C GLU A 199 9.91 4.92 14.25
N TRP A 200 8.66 4.76 14.71
CA TRP A 200 7.53 4.49 13.85
C TRP A 200 7.04 5.74 13.09
N ILE A 201 6.52 5.52 11.89
CA ILE A 201 5.97 6.58 11.02
C ILE A 201 4.81 7.31 11.74
N SER A 202 3.98 6.59 12.49
CA SER A 202 2.87 7.15 13.28
C SER A 202 3.33 8.20 14.30
N THR A 203 4.53 8.05 14.87
CA THR A 203 5.09 9.01 15.84
C THR A 203 5.55 10.30 15.15
N SER A 204 6.11 10.19 13.94
CA SER A 204 6.59 11.32 13.14
C SER A 204 5.47 12.19 12.56
N TYR A 205 4.22 11.70 12.50
CA TYR A 205 3.06 12.47 12.06
C TYR A 205 2.89 13.78 12.82
N THR A 206 3.16 13.78 14.13
CA THR A 206 3.02 14.97 14.99
C THR A 206 3.96 16.10 14.60
N ILE A 207 5.10 15.79 13.98
CA ILE A 207 6.12 16.75 13.54
C ILE A 207 5.75 17.30 12.15
N LEU A 208 5.18 16.47 11.28
CA LEU A 208 4.88 16.80 9.89
C LEU A 208 3.51 17.46 9.70
N HIS A 209 2.63 17.39 10.70
CA HIS A 209 1.28 17.94 10.61
C HIS A 209 1.19 19.34 11.23
N ASP A 210 1.34 20.38 10.41
CA ASP A 210 1.03 21.75 10.83
C ASP A 210 -0.48 22.03 10.74
N ARG A 211 -1.15 22.25 11.87
CA ARG A 211 -2.58 22.62 11.90
C ARG A 211 -2.89 23.96 11.21
N ARG A 212 -1.89 24.82 11.02
CA ARG A 212 -2.04 26.17 10.45
C ARG A 212 -1.84 26.20 8.93
N VAL A 213 -1.24 25.16 8.36
CA VAL A 213 -0.99 25.09 6.92
C VAL A 213 -1.58 23.79 6.40
N ASN A 214 -2.60 23.88 5.54
CA ASN A 214 -3.22 22.71 4.91
C ASN A 214 -2.35 22.10 3.79
N PHE A 215 -1.02 22.25 3.89
CA PHE A 215 -0.04 21.64 3.01
C PHE A 215 0.52 20.41 3.72
N ASN A 216 0.15 19.22 3.21
CA ASN A 216 0.71 17.96 3.68
C ASN A 216 1.92 17.64 2.79
N TRP A 217 3.12 17.65 3.35
CA TRP A 217 4.38 17.46 2.62
C TRP A 217 4.67 16.00 2.20
N ILE A 218 3.78 15.05 2.51
CA ILE A 218 3.90 13.62 2.15
C ILE A 218 2.53 13.01 1.84
#